data_AF-A0A1J5TE93-F1
#
_entry.id   AF-A0A1J5TE93-F1
#
_cell.length_a   1.000
_cell.length_b   1.000
_cell.length_c   1.000
_cell.angle_alpha   90.00
_cell.angle_beta   90.00
_cell.angle_gamma   90.00
#
_symmetry.space_group_name_H-M   'P 1'
#
loop_
_entity.id
_entity.type
_entity.pdbx_description
1 polymer ?
#
loop_
_entity_poly.entity_id
_entity_poly.type
_entity_poly.pdbx_seq_one_letter_code
_entity_poly.pdbx_strand_id
1 'polypeptide(L)'
;MALITCRKCKRIVASSSEPCPYCGEPSPADAPGQREARPPQARQAWIAFAVLALLVILLLQWYAGGGRHDATVAVADPAAQDMTTCLIAECPAGTRAVTFTTRQEPYYSCKSDELSAYANYVLGVMIAHMLPTGAAPEIGKTGEPVVQGSEKQALDRLREKAGVSTFEEAIAKCYRGEGNLKVQVLYSPKGSDSIYVAAEEHQENKFWMPKARLLRKAH
;
A
#
# COMPACT_ATOMS: atom_id res chain seq x y z
N MET A 1 12.22 20.16 15.83
CA MET A 1 11.43 20.83 16.89
C MET A 1 10.51 19.79 17.49
N ALA A 2 10.57 19.54 18.80
CA ALA A 2 9.71 18.55 19.43
C ALA A 2 8.31 19.15 19.65
N LEU A 3 7.28 18.36 19.39
CA LEU A 3 5.89 18.72 19.67
C LEU A 3 5.48 18.06 20.99
N ILE A 4 4.88 18.83 21.88
CA ILE A 4 4.38 18.35 23.19
C ILE A 4 2.91 18.73 23.33
N THR A 5 2.16 17.98 24.15
CA THR A 5 0.74 18.25 24.40
C THR A 5 0.58 19.01 25.71
N CYS A 6 0.04 20.23 25.67
CA CYS A 6 -0.20 21.02 26.87
C CYS A 6 -1.18 20.29 27.81
N ARG A 7 -0.79 20.11 29.09
CA ARG A 7 -1.56 19.33 30.07
C ARG A 7 -2.96 19.90 30.33
N LYS A 8 -3.11 21.23 30.30
CA LYS A 8 -4.33 21.97 30.66
C LYS A 8 -5.34 22.03 29.52
N CYS A 9 -4.90 22.44 28.33
CA CYS A 9 -5.80 22.60 27.18
C CYS A 9 -5.78 21.43 26.18
N LYS A 10 -4.92 20.44 26.39
CA LYS A 10 -4.75 19.24 25.55
C LYS A 10 -4.40 19.52 24.08
N ARG A 11 -3.96 20.74 23.75
CA ARG A 11 -3.49 21.10 22.40
C ARG A 11 -1.99 20.82 22.25
N ILE A 12 -1.60 20.44 21.04
CA ILE A 12 -0.22 20.23 20.65
C ILE A 12 0.45 21.60 20.46
N VAL A 13 1.60 21.81 21.11
CA VAL A 13 2.40 23.04 21.07
C VAL A 13 3.87 22.69 20.84
N ALA A 14 4.65 23.66 20.37
CA ALA A 14 6.10 23.47 20.23
C ALA A 14 6.74 23.39 21.62
N SER A 15 7.74 22.53 21.81
CA SER A 15 8.44 22.39 23.09
C SER A 15 9.17 23.66 23.55
N SER A 16 9.34 24.65 22.67
CA SER A 16 9.98 25.94 22.94
C SER A 16 9.01 27.08 23.27
N SER A 17 7.69 26.83 23.26
CA SER A 17 6.71 27.88 23.61
C SER A 17 6.42 27.88 25.10
N GLU A 18 7.16 28.71 25.84
CA GLU A 18 6.85 29.07 27.23
C GLU A 18 6.47 30.57 27.28
N PRO A 19 5.24 30.94 27.72
CA PRO A 19 4.12 30.08 28.16
C PRO A 19 3.31 29.47 26.98
N CYS A 20 2.42 28.52 27.29
CA CYS A 20 1.51 27.91 26.30
C CYS A 20 0.62 28.96 25.61
N PRO A 21 0.62 29.06 24.26
CA PRO A 21 -0.06 30.13 23.53
C PRO A 21 -1.59 30.08 23.63
N TYR A 22 -2.16 28.94 24.05
CA TYR A 22 -3.61 28.76 24.11
C TYR A 22 -4.21 29.00 25.50
N CYS A 23 -3.44 28.81 26.58
CA CYS A 23 -3.99 28.88 27.94
C CYS A 23 -3.09 29.58 28.96
N GLY A 24 -1.92 30.09 28.54
CA GLY A 24 -1.00 30.84 29.40
C GLY A 24 -0.28 29.99 30.46
N GLU A 25 -0.34 28.65 30.37
CA GLU A 25 0.34 27.78 31.33
C GLU A 25 1.87 27.92 31.18
N PRO A 26 2.63 28.21 32.26
CA PRO A 26 4.04 28.58 32.20
C PRO A 26 4.98 27.42 31.84
N SER A 27 4.58 26.17 32.10
CA SER A 27 5.34 24.98 31.71
C SER A 27 4.41 23.89 31.17
N PRO A 28 4.28 23.73 29.84
CA PRO A 28 3.49 22.66 29.25
C PRO A 28 4.14 21.27 29.40
N ALA A 29 5.39 21.18 29.89
CA ALA A 29 6.23 19.98 29.86
C ALA A 29 6.56 19.34 31.22
N ASP A 30 6.20 19.94 32.37
CA ASP A 30 6.58 19.39 33.68
C ASP A 30 5.88 18.05 33.97
N ALA A 31 6.64 16.96 33.84
CA ALA A 31 6.26 15.62 34.25
C ALA A 31 6.24 15.52 35.78
N PRO A 32 5.19 14.95 36.41
CA PRO A 32 5.21 14.66 37.83
C PRO A 32 6.08 13.42 38.09
N GLY A 33 7.15 13.61 38.86
CA GLY A 33 7.63 12.64 39.85
C GLY A 33 8.24 11.33 39.35
N GLN A 34 9.56 11.31 39.21
CA GLN A 34 10.39 10.25 39.79
C GLN A 34 11.60 10.90 40.49
N ARG A 35 11.42 11.24 41.77
CA ARG A 35 12.51 11.29 42.73
C ARG A 35 12.66 9.88 43.30
N GLU A 36 13.47 9.05 42.67
CA GLU A 36 14.03 7.86 43.32
C GLU A 36 15.51 8.11 43.63
N ALA A 37 15.84 7.85 44.88
CA ALA A 37 17.15 8.06 45.47
C ALA A 37 18.24 7.28 44.73
N ARG A 38 19.37 7.93 44.46
CA ARG A 38 20.60 7.28 43.97
C ARG A 38 21.14 6.29 45.01
N PRO A 39 21.28 4.99 44.70
CA PRO A 39 22.24 4.13 45.37
C PRO A 39 23.65 4.33 44.77
N PRO A 40 24.70 3.91 45.48
CA PRO A 40 26.08 4.31 45.18
C PRO A 40 26.60 3.73 43.85
N GLN A 41 27.37 4.58 43.18
CA GLN A 41 28.14 4.34 41.96
C GLN A 41 29.17 3.22 42.16
N ALA A 42 28.89 2.05 41.60
CA ALA A 42 29.93 1.05 41.25
C ALA A 42 29.43 -0.07 40.33
N ARG A 43 28.10 -0.32 40.25
CA ARG A 43 27.54 -1.44 39.46
C ARG A 43 26.85 -1.04 38.14
N GLN A 44 26.63 0.25 37.88
CA GLN A 44 25.91 0.71 36.68
C GLN A 44 26.74 0.75 35.39
N ALA A 45 28.07 0.70 35.47
CA ALA A 45 28.91 0.65 34.27
C ALA A 45 28.65 -0.62 33.46
N TRP A 46 28.45 -1.77 34.12
CA TRP A 46 28.28 -3.05 33.42
C TRP A 46 26.94 -3.16 32.69
N ILE A 47 25.89 -2.50 33.18
CA ILE A 47 24.57 -2.48 32.51
C ILE A 47 24.64 -1.67 31.21
N ALA A 48 25.33 -0.53 31.21
CA ALA A 48 25.54 0.26 30.00
C ALA A 48 26.36 -0.51 28.94
N PHE A 49 27.41 -1.23 29.36
CA PHE A 49 28.17 -2.10 28.47
C PHE A 49 27.36 -3.30 27.95
N ALA A 50 26.52 -3.91 28.79
CA ALA A 50 25.66 -5.02 28.37
C ALA A 50 24.60 -4.56 27.34
N VAL A 51 23.97 -3.41 27.54
CA VAL A 51 22.99 -2.84 26.59
C VAL A 51 23.67 -2.44 25.28
N LEU A 52 24.85 -1.81 25.34
CA LEU A 52 25.61 -1.46 24.14
C LEU A 52 26.06 -2.72 23.36
N ALA A 53 26.56 -3.74 24.05
CA ALA A 53 26.94 -5.01 23.44
C ALA A 53 25.74 -5.71 22.79
N LEU A 54 24.56 -5.68 23.43
CA LEU A 54 23.35 -6.27 22.89
C LEU A 54 22.83 -5.51 21.66
N LEU A 55 22.93 -4.17 21.65
CA LEU A 55 22.62 -3.35 20.47
C LEU A 55 23.61 -3.61 19.32
N VAL A 56 24.90 -3.76 19.61
CA VAL A 56 25.92 -4.12 18.61
C VAL A 56 25.67 -5.54 18.06
N ILE A 57 25.28 -6.50 18.90
CA ILE A 57 24.91 -7.86 18.47
C ILE A 57 23.66 -7.81 17.57
N LEU A 58 22.64 -7.03 17.93
CA LEU A 58 21.44 -6.86 17.10
C LEU A 58 21.77 -6.17 15.77
N LEU A 59 22.62 -5.14 15.78
CA LEU A 59 23.12 -4.49 14.56
C LEU A 59 23.92 -5.45 13.68
N LEU A 60 24.79 -6.28 14.27
CA LEU A 60 25.56 -7.31 13.57
C LEU A 60 24.65 -8.43 13.04
N GLN A 61 23.63 -8.84 13.77
CA GLN A 61 22.62 -9.80 13.28
C GLN A 61 21.78 -9.21 12.16
N TRP A 62 21.52 -7.90 12.17
CA TRP A 62 20.83 -7.22 11.07
C TRP A 62 21.73 -7.09 9.83
N TYR A 63 23.02 -6.75 10.02
CA TYR A 63 24.00 -6.66 8.94
C TYR A 63 24.37 -8.02 8.34
N ALA A 64 24.56 -9.05 9.18
CA ALA A 64 24.83 -10.41 8.73
C ALA A 64 23.57 -11.14 8.24
N GLY A 65 22.39 -10.78 8.77
CA GLY A 65 21.09 -11.33 8.40
C GLY A 65 20.48 -10.72 7.14
N GLY A 66 21.01 -9.60 6.65
CA GLY A 66 20.61 -9.00 5.36
C GLY A 66 21.05 -9.78 4.12
N GLY A 67 21.73 -10.92 4.27
CA GLY A 67 22.43 -11.63 3.20
C GLY A 67 22.08 -13.10 2.99
N ARG A 68 20.96 -13.60 3.50
CA ARG A 68 20.39 -14.91 3.11
C ARG A 68 18.87 -14.85 3.10
N HIS A 69 18.32 -14.02 2.20
CA HIS A 69 17.22 -14.56 1.42
C HIS A 69 17.85 -15.65 0.58
N ASP A 70 17.67 -16.90 1.01
CA ASP A 70 17.77 -18.02 0.10
C ASP A 70 16.90 -17.62 -1.10
N ALA A 71 17.56 -17.18 -2.15
CA ALA A 71 17.14 -17.50 -3.49
C ALA A 71 17.19 -19.03 -3.54
N THR A 72 16.21 -19.66 -2.90
CA THR A 72 15.43 -20.66 -3.59
C THR A 72 15.04 -19.95 -4.88
N VAL A 73 15.89 -20.11 -5.89
CA VAL A 73 15.44 -20.23 -7.26
C VAL A 73 14.31 -21.21 -7.10
N ALA A 74 13.08 -20.69 -7.03
CA ALA A 74 11.89 -21.48 -7.18
C ALA A 74 12.18 -22.21 -8.48
N VAL A 75 12.57 -23.49 -8.35
CA VAL A 75 12.65 -24.39 -9.48
C VAL A 75 11.26 -24.24 -10.05
N ALA A 76 11.18 -23.54 -11.19
CA ALA A 76 9.92 -23.22 -11.82
C ALA A 76 9.21 -24.56 -11.92
N ASP A 77 8.17 -24.75 -11.10
CA ASP A 77 7.37 -25.94 -11.15
C ASP A 77 6.99 -26.08 -12.63
N PRO A 78 7.32 -27.18 -13.32
CA PRO A 78 6.95 -27.34 -14.72
C PRO A 78 5.43 -27.21 -14.92
N ALA A 79 4.61 -27.28 -13.86
CA ALA A 79 3.19 -26.93 -13.88
C ALA A 79 2.87 -25.43 -14.06
N ALA A 80 3.85 -24.53 -13.92
CA ALA A 80 3.70 -23.08 -14.13
C ALA A 80 3.85 -22.65 -15.61
N GLN A 81 4.19 -23.58 -16.52
CA GLN A 81 4.43 -23.25 -17.93
C GLN A 81 3.16 -23.01 -18.75
N ASP A 82 1.98 -23.17 -18.18
CA ASP A 82 0.73 -23.07 -18.93
C ASP A 82 -0.32 -22.19 -18.24
N MET A 83 0.13 -21.09 -17.62
CA MET A 83 -0.77 -20.06 -17.12
C MET A 83 -0.97 -18.96 -18.15
N THR A 84 -2.22 -18.72 -18.54
CA THR A 84 -2.59 -17.62 -19.45
C THR A 84 -3.40 -16.59 -18.68
N THR A 85 -3.20 -15.31 -19.02
CA THR A 85 -3.97 -14.23 -18.39
C THR A 85 -5.40 -14.19 -18.91
N CYS A 86 -6.35 -13.77 -18.06
CA CYS A 86 -7.75 -13.57 -18.48
C CYS A 86 -7.93 -12.42 -19.47
N LEU A 87 -6.90 -11.61 -19.70
CA LEU A 87 -6.88 -10.58 -20.74
C LEU A 87 -6.61 -11.19 -22.12
N ILE A 88 -5.66 -12.13 -22.22
CA ILE A 88 -5.28 -12.78 -23.49
C ILE A 88 -6.30 -13.84 -23.89
N ALA A 89 -6.74 -14.66 -22.92
CA ALA A 89 -7.74 -15.68 -23.16
C ALA A 89 -8.92 -15.48 -22.22
N GLU A 90 -10.10 -15.28 -22.79
CA GLU A 90 -11.33 -14.98 -22.04
C GLU A 90 -11.56 -16.00 -20.92
N CYS A 91 -11.82 -15.49 -19.71
CA CYS A 91 -12.20 -16.29 -18.56
C CYS A 91 -13.72 -16.20 -18.37
N PRO A 92 -14.49 -17.20 -18.82
CA PRO A 92 -15.94 -17.22 -18.61
C PRO A 92 -16.28 -17.40 -17.13
N ALA A 93 -17.54 -17.12 -16.77
CA ALA A 93 -18.05 -17.39 -15.43
C ALA A 93 -17.85 -18.86 -15.02
N GLY A 94 -17.52 -19.10 -13.75
CA GLY A 94 -17.16 -20.41 -13.21
C GLY A 94 -15.67 -20.76 -13.29
N THR A 95 -14.89 -20.04 -14.11
CA THR A 95 -13.43 -20.25 -14.22
C THR A 95 -12.75 -20.02 -12.87
N ARG A 96 -11.93 -20.98 -12.44
CA ARG A 96 -11.01 -20.81 -11.31
C ARG A 96 -9.72 -20.17 -11.79
N ALA A 97 -9.26 -19.17 -11.07
CA ALA A 97 -8.07 -18.41 -11.39
C ALA A 97 -7.32 -18.03 -10.11
N VAL A 98 -6.09 -17.55 -10.30
CA VAL A 98 -5.25 -17.04 -9.23
C VAL A 98 -4.87 -15.61 -9.58
N THR A 99 -5.02 -14.68 -8.64
CA THR A 99 -4.56 -13.31 -8.85
C THR A 99 -3.04 -13.24 -8.86
N PHE A 100 -2.48 -12.28 -9.59
CA PHE A 100 -1.06 -11.95 -9.45
C PHE A 100 -0.85 -10.45 -9.37
N THR A 101 0.20 -10.05 -8.65
CA THR A 101 0.65 -8.68 -8.52
C THR A 101 2.17 -8.68 -8.40
N THR A 102 2.82 -7.63 -8.89
CA THR A 102 4.24 -7.39 -8.59
C THR A 102 4.38 -6.06 -7.83
N ARG A 103 5.57 -5.79 -7.30
CA ARG A 103 5.85 -4.48 -6.67
C ARG A 103 5.80 -3.33 -7.68
N GLN A 104 6.19 -3.59 -8.93
CA GLN A 104 6.22 -2.61 -10.02
C GLN A 104 4.83 -2.40 -10.61
N GLU A 105 3.97 -3.41 -10.51
CA GLU A 105 2.65 -3.41 -11.10
C GLU A 105 1.58 -3.80 -10.08
N PRO A 106 1.31 -2.92 -9.10
CA PRO A 106 0.15 -3.06 -8.23
C PRO A 106 -1.15 -2.89 -9.02
N TYR A 107 -2.26 -3.27 -8.42
CA TYR A 107 -3.59 -3.01 -8.93
C TYR A 107 -4.57 -2.74 -7.76
N TYR A 108 -5.78 -2.29 -8.08
CA TYR A 108 -6.87 -2.10 -7.12
C TYR A 108 -8.05 -3.03 -7.45
N SER A 109 -8.61 -3.64 -6.41
CA SER A 109 -9.88 -4.38 -6.44
C SER A 109 -10.99 -3.49 -5.89
N CYS A 110 -12.06 -3.26 -6.65
CA CYS A 110 -13.08 -2.27 -6.33
C CYS A 110 -14.49 -2.87 -6.26
N LYS A 111 -15.45 -2.13 -5.69
CA LYS A 111 -16.85 -2.57 -5.56
C LYS A 111 -17.66 -2.51 -6.86
N SER A 112 -17.23 -1.72 -7.84
CA SER A 112 -17.87 -1.61 -9.16
C SER A 112 -16.86 -1.69 -10.30
N ASP A 113 -17.34 -1.99 -11.51
CA ASP A 113 -16.54 -2.00 -12.74
C ASP A 113 -15.94 -0.62 -12.99
N GLU A 114 -16.75 0.43 -12.89
CA GLU A 114 -16.34 1.81 -13.20
C GLU A 114 -15.23 2.30 -12.27
N LEU A 115 -15.32 1.99 -10.97
CA LEU A 115 -14.25 2.29 -10.00
C LEU A 115 -12.98 1.49 -10.33
N SER A 116 -13.11 0.22 -10.68
CA SER A 116 -11.96 -0.63 -11.03
C SER A 116 -11.27 -0.10 -12.29
N ALA A 117 -12.04 0.19 -13.34
CA ALA A 117 -11.55 0.72 -14.60
C ALA A 117 -10.84 2.06 -14.39
N TYR A 118 -11.45 3.00 -13.69
CA TYR A 118 -10.85 4.32 -13.43
C TYR A 118 -9.59 4.21 -12.56
N ALA A 119 -9.65 3.53 -11.41
CA ALA A 119 -8.53 3.47 -10.49
C ALA A 119 -7.31 2.76 -11.10
N ASN A 120 -7.54 1.65 -11.81
CA ASN A 120 -6.45 0.92 -12.46
C ASN A 120 -5.93 1.62 -13.72
N TYR A 121 -6.75 2.41 -14.41
CA TYR A 121 -6.29 3.26 -15.51
C TYR A 121 -5.34 4.35 -15.00
N VAL A 122 -5.74 5.10 -13.96
CA VAL A 122 -4.90 6.14 -13.35
C VAL A 122 -3.56 5.56 -12.88
N LEU A 123 -3.61 4.41 -12.20
CA LEU A 123 -2.40 3.70 -11.77
C LEU A 123 -1.52 3.27 -12.94
N GLY A 124 -2.12 2.76 -14.03
CA GLY A 124 -1.42 2.37 -15.25
C GLY A 124 -0.70 3.55 -15.89
N VAL A 125 -1.34 4.72 -15.98
CA VAL A 125 -0.73 5.95 -16.50
C VAL A 125 0.45 6.37 -15.61
N MET A 126 0.28 6.36 -14.28
CA MET A 126 1.38 6.68 -13.36
C MET A 126 2.59 5.76 -13.55
N ILE A 127 2.37 4.46 -13.69
CA ILE A 127 3.43 3.47 -13.93
C ILE A 127 4.09 3.70 -15.30
N ALA A 128 3.29 3.95 -16.35
CA ALA A 128 3.79 4.21 -17.69
C ALA A 128 4.71 5.45 -17.76
N HIS A 129 4.46 6.48 -16.94
CA HIS A 129 5.35 7.63 -16.81
C HIS A 129 6.63 7.33 -16.02
N MET A 130 6.51 6.54 -14.94
CA MET A 130 7.64 6.19 -14.08
C MET A 130 8.64 5.23 -14.74
N LEU A 131 8.17 4.27 -15.54
CA LEU A 131 9.04 3.26 -16.16
C LEU A 131 10.18 3.83 -17.02
N PRO A 132 9.94 4.77 -17.95
CA PRO A 132 11.01 5.32 -18.79
C PRO A 132 11.85 6.39 -18.09
N THR A 133 11.28 7.14 -17.14
CA THR A 133 11.95 8.31 -16.54
C THR A 133 12.57 8.02 -15.18
N GLY A 134 12.12 6.97 -14.49
CA GLY A 134 12.40 6.73 -13.08
C GLY A 134 11.78 7.77 -12.13
N ALA A 135 10.98 8.71 -12.64
CA ALA A 135 10.41 9.81 -11.88
C ALA A 135 8.88 9.71 -11.82
N ALA A 136 8.30 10.07 -10.68
CA ALA A 136 6.84 10.20 -10.56
C ALA A 136 6.34 11.33 -11.48
N PRO A 137 5.18 11.15 -12.15
CA PRO A 137 4.59 12.22 -12.95
C PRO A 137 4.15 13.40 -12.06
N GLU A 138 3.97 14.57 -12.67
CA GLU A 138 3.30 15.69 -12.02
C GLU A 138 1.85 15.31 -11.70
N ILE A 139 1.42 15.56 -10.47
CA ILE A 139 0.08 15.20 -9.98
C ILE A 139 -0.78 16.47 -9.89
N GLY A 140 -1.94 16.43 -10.54
CA GLY A 140 -2.93 17.49 -10.51
C GLY A 140 -3.74 17.52 -9.21
N LYS A 141 -4.64 18.49 -9.09
CA LYS A 141 -5.51 18.68 -7.90
C LYS A 141 -6.43 17.48 -7.60
N THR A 142 -6.68 16.65 -8.61
CA THR A 142 -7.53 15.47 -8.54
C THR A 142 -6.78 14.23 -8.04
N GLY A 143 -5.48 14.32 -7.77
CA GLY A 143 -4.64 13.17 -7.43
C GLY A 143 -4.26 12.30 -8.63
N GLU A 144 -4.54 12.78 -9.84
CA GLU A 144 -4.24 12.12 -11.11
C GLU A 144 -2.98 12.71 -11.76
N PRO A 145 -2.26 11.96 -12.61
CA PRO A 145 -1.19 12.51 -13.41
C PRO A 145 -1.70 13.61 -14.37
N VAL A 146 -0.91 14.67 -14.55
CA VAL A 146 -1.21 15.74 -15.51
C VAL A 146 -0.97 15.23 -16.94
N VAL A 147 -2.05 14.90 -17.64
CA VAL A 147 -2.04 14.38 -19.02
C VAL A 147 -2.76 15.32 -19.99
N GLN A 148 -2.52 15.17 -21.29
CA GLN A 148 -3.09 16.01 -22.35
C GLN A 148 -3.76 15.16 -23.44
N GLY A 149 -4.48 15.81 -24.36
CA GLY A 149 -5.04 15.16 -25.54
C GLY A 149 -6.06 14.06 -25.24
N SER A 150 -5.96 12.94 -25.95
CA SER A 150 -6.88 11.79 -25.84
C SER A 150 -6.81 11.10 -24.48
N GLU A 151 -5.63 11.08 -23.85
CA GLU A 151 -5.45 10.49 -22.52
C GLU A 151 -6.21 11.26 -21.45
N LYS A 152 -6.17 12.60 -21.51
CA LYS A 152 -7.01 13.45 -20.66
C LYS A 152 -8.49 13.18 -20.85
N GLN A 153 -8.95 13.03 -22.10
CA GLN A 153 -10.36 12.75 -22.41
C GLN A 153 -10.78 11.37 -21.88
N ALA A 154 -9.91 10.36 -21.99
CA ALA A 154 -10.15 9.03 -21.44
C ALA A 154 -10.25 9.08 -19.91
N LEU A 155 -9.32 9.78 -19.27
CA LEU A 155 -9.29 9.96 -17.83
C LEU A 155 -10.54 10.68 -17.31
N ASP A 156 -10.91 11.82 -17.93
CA ASP A 156 -12.08 12.60 -17.53
C ASP A 156 -13.38 11.77 -17.68
N ARG A 157 -13.50 11.00 -18.77
CA ARG A 157 -14.64 10.09 -19.01
C ARG A 157 -14.71 8.95 -17.98
N LEU A 158 -13.57 8.34 -17.66
CA LEU A 158 -13.52 7.26 -16.67
C LEU A 158 -13.88 7.76 -15.28
N ARG A 159 -13.36 8.94 -14.89
CA ARG A 159 -13.71 9.58 -13.62
C ARG A 159 -15.21 9.88 -13.54
N GLU A 160 -15.79 10.46 -14.59
CA GLU A 160 -17.23 10.74 -14.66
C GLU A 160 -18.06 9.47 -14.51
N LYS A 161 -17.72 8.41 -15.25
CA LYS A 161 -18.39 7.10 -15.14
C LYS A 161 -18.27 6.48 -13.74
N ALA A 162 -17.12 6.64 -13.09
CA ALA A 162 -16.91 6.17 -11.73
C ALA A 162 -17.66 6.99 -10.68
N GLY A 163 -18.20 8.16 -11.04
CA GLY A 163 -18.97 9.02 -10.15
C GLY A 163 -18.15 9.57 -8.98
N VAL A 164 -16.87 9.85 -9.22
CA VAL A 164 -15.91 10.37 -8.24
C VAL A 164 -15.26 11.65 -8.71
N SER A 165 -14.76 12.46 -7.77
CA SER A 165 -14.13 13.75 -8.06
C SER A 165 -12.60 13.69 -8.07
N THR A 166 -12.01 12.73 -7.34
CA THR A 166 -10.56 12.55 -7.21
C THR A 166 -10.17 11.07 -7.23
N PHE A 167 -8.90 10.81 -7.52
CA PHE A 167 -8.33 9.48 -7.45
C PHE A 167 -8.32 8.94 -6.00
N GLU A 168 -8.07 9.81 -5.01
CA GLU A 168 -8.14 9.46 -3.60
C GLU A 168 -9.53 8.97 -3.18
N GLU A 169 -10.59 9.66 -3.64
CA GLU A 169 -11.98 9.25 -3.39
C GLU A 169 -12.29 7.88 -4.00
N ALA A 170 -11.74 7.59 -5.19
CA ALA A 170 -11.92 6.30 -5.83
C ALA A 170 -11.23 5.17 -5.06
N ILE A 171 -9.95 5.33 -4.72
CA ILE A 171 -9.19 4.27 -4.04
C ILE A 171 -9.66 4.05 -2.59
N ALA A 172 -10.29 5.04 -1.95
CA ALA A 172 -10.94 4.87 -0.64
C ALA A 172 -12.13 3.88 -0.70
N LYS A 173 -12.70 3.64 -1.90
CA LYS A 173 -13.77 2.66 -2.16
C LYS A 173 -13.23 1.35 -2.74
N CYS A 174 -11.92 1.20 -2.84
CA CYS A 174 -11.22 0.03 -3.35
C CYS A 174 -10.30 -0.57 -2.28
N TYR A 175 -9.76 -1.74 -2.60
CA TYR A 175 -8.76 -2.45 -1.83
C TYR A 175 -7.52 -2.60 -2.70
N ARG A 176 -6.34 -2.55 -2.09
CA ARG A 176 -5.12 -2.89 -2.82
C ARG A 176 -5.18 -4.37 -3.21
N GLY A 177 -4.87 -4.65 -4.47
CA GLY A 177 -4.83 -6.00 -5.01
C GLY A 177 -3.77 -6.86 -4.33
N GLU A 178 -4.14 -8.09 -4.01
CA GLU A 178 -3.25 -9.10 -3.47
C GLU A 178 -2.89 -10.12 -4.57
N GLY A 179 -1.69 -10.70 -4.47
CA GLY A 179 -1.26 -11.80 -5.33
C GLY A 179 -1.54 -13.14 -4.67
N ASN A 180 -1.59 -14.20 -5.49
CA ASN A 180 -1.82 -15.58 -5.06
C ASN A 180 -3.19 -15.83 -4.40
N LEU A 181 -4.15 -14.93 -4.56
CA LEU A 181 -5.51 -15.15 -4.09
C LEU A 181 -6.23 -16.07 -5.07
N LYS A 182 -6.76 -17.19 -4.58
CA LYS A 182 -7.61 -18.08 -5.38
C LYS A 182 -8.99 -17.47 -5.53
N VAL A 183 -9.44 -17.34 -6.77
CA VAL A 183 -10.71 -16.70 -7.09
C VAL A 183 -11.51 -17.52 -8.09
N GLN A 184 -12.83 -17.37 -8.04
CA GLN A 184 -13.74 -17.82 -9.09
C GLN A 184 -14.31 -16.63 -9.84
N VAL A 185 -14.27 -16.69 -11.17
CA VAL A 185 -14.90 -15.68 -12.03
C VAL A 185 -16.42 -15.80 -11.92
N LEU A 186 -17.07 -14.70 -11.57
CA LEU A 186 -18.53 -14.61 -11.51
C LEU A 186 -19.09 -14.00 -12.79
N TYR A 187 -18.41 -12.98 -13.33
CA TYR A 187 -18.84 -12.30 -14.55
C TYR A 187 -17.65 -11.63 -15.26
N SER A 188 -17.61 -11.76 -16.58
CA SER A 188 -16.55 -11.21 -17.45
C SER A 188 -17.19 -10.51 -18.65
N PRO A 189 -17.44 -9.19 -18.59
CA PRO A 189 -18.02 -8.47 -19.71
C PRO A 189 -17.11 -8.51 -20.95
N LYS A 190 -17.70 -8.69 -22.13
CA LYS A 190 -16.98 -8.55 -23.41
C LYS A 190 -16.55 -7.09 -23.61
N GLY A 191 -15.29 -6.88 -23.97
CA GLY A 191 -14.73 -5.55 -24.23
C GLY A 191 -14.45 -4.69 -22.99
N SER A 192 -14.68 -5.20 -21.76
CA SER A 192 -14.19 -4.57 -20.53
C SER A 192 -12.82 -5.13 -20.17
N ASP A 193 -11.94 -4.28 -19.64
CA ASP A 193 -10.66 -4.70 -19.05
C ASP A 193 -10.82 -5.16 -17.59
N SER A 194 -12.02 -5.04 -17.02
CA SER A 194 -12.35 -5.49 -15.67
C SER A 194 -13.05 -6.85 -15.68
N ILE A 195 -12.93 -7.56 -14.56
CA ILE A 195 -13.58 -8.84 -14.31
C ILE A 195 -14.12 -8.89 -12.88
N TYR A 196 -15.29 -9.48 -12.69
CA TYR A 196 -15.93 -9.63 -11.39
C TYR A 196 -15.68 -11.05 -10.86
N VAL A 197 -15.11 -11.12 -9.66
CA VAL A 197 -14.64 -12.37 -9.05
C VAL A 197 -15.07 -12.47 -7.60
N ALA A 198 -15.07 -13.70 -7.07
CA ALA A 198 -15.19 -14.00 -5.65
C ALA A 198 -13.94 -14.71 -5.16
N ALA A 199 -13.41 -14.33 -4.00
CA ALA A 199 -12.36 -15.10 -3.33
C ALA A 199 -12.90 -16.47 -2.89
N GLU A 200 -12.15 -17.56 -3.14
CA GLU A 200 -12.61 -18.92 -2.79
C GLU A 200 -12.74 -19.11 -1.27
N GLU A 201 -11.79 -18.57 -0.50
CA GLU A 201 -11.75 -18.69 0.97
C GLU A 201 -12.79 -17.79 1.65
N HIS A 202 -13.22 -16.72 0.98
CA HIS A 202 -14.16 -15.74 1.50
C HIS A 202 -15.15 -15.34 0.40
N GLN A 203 -16.14 -16.19 0.13
CA GLN A 203 -17.10 -15.97 -0.97
C GLN A 203 -17.93 -14.67 -0.85
N GLU A 204 -17.98 -14.08 0.35
CA GLU A 204 -18.60 -12.76 0.58
C GLU A 204 -17.74 -11.61 0.02
N ASN A 205 -16.42 -11.83 -0.14
CA ASN A 205 -15.49 -10.89 -0.73
C ASN A 205 -15.55 -10.98 -2.25
N LYS A 206 -16.51 -10.25 -2.83
CA LYS A 206 -16.67 -10.09 -4.26
C LYS A 206 -16.18 -8.72 -4.71
N PHE A 207 -15.43 -8.67 -5.81
CA PHE A 207 -14.82 -7.43 -6.26
C PHE A 207 -14.52 -7.45 -7.77
N TRP A 208 -14.39 -6.24 -8.31
CA TRP A 208 -13.98 -5.98 -9.67
C TRP A 208 -12.48 -5.69 -9.73
N MET A 209 -11.76 -6.34 -10.62
CA MET A 209 -10.32 -6.14 -10.80
C MET A 209 -9.91 -6.26 -12.26
N PRO A 210 -8.68 -5.86 -12.65
CA PRO A 210 -8.24 -5.98 -14.03
C PRO A 210 -8.09 -7.44 -14.48
N LYS A 211 -8.56 -7.77 -15.68
CA LYS A 211 -8.36 -9.08 -16.34
C LYS A 211 -6.90 -9.46 -16.48
N ALA A 212 -6.05 -8.45 -16.69
CA ALA A 212 -4.61 -8.60 -16.80
C ALA A 212 -3.96 -9.17 -15.53
N ARG A 213 -4.68 -9.19 -14.39
CA ARG A 213 -4.19 -9.63 -13.07
C ARG A 213 -4.74 -10.98 -12.62
N LEU A 214 -5.46 -11.69 -13.48
CA LEU A 214 -5.89 -13.08 -13.25
C LEU A 214 -5.11 -14.03 -14.15
N LEU A 215 -4.58 -15.10 -13.56
CA LEU A 215 -4.00 -16.25 -14.25
C LEU A 215 -4.94 -17.43 -14.15
N ARG A 216 -5.17 -18.10 -15.29
CA ARG A 216 -5.85 -19.40 -15.34
C ARG A 216 -4.92 -20.44 -15.94
N LYS A 217 -5.16 -21.71 -15.61
CA LYS A 217 -4.56 -22.83 -16.33
C LYS A 217 -5.07 -22.84 -17.77
N ALA A 218 -4.18 -22.95 -18.75
CA ALA A 218 -4.59 -23.27 -20.10
C ALA A 218 -5.09 -24.73 -20.13
N HIS A 219 -6.07 -24.96 -21.00
CA HIS A 219 -6.71 -26.26 -21.21
C HIS A 219 -6.29 -26.78 -22.58
#